data_AF-A0A447FQI9-F1
#
_entry.id   AF-A0A447FQI9-F1
#
_cell.length_a   1.000
_cell.length_b   1.000
_cell.length_c   1.000
_cell.angle_alpha   90.00
_cell.angle_beta   90.00
_cell.angle_gamma   90.00
#
_symmetry.space_group_name_H-M   'P 1'
#
loop_
_entity.id
_entity.type
_entity.pdbx_description
1 polymer ?
#
loop_
_entity_poly.entity_id
_entity_poly.type
_entity_poly.pdbx_seq_one_letter_code
_entity_poly.pdbx_strand_id
1 'polypeptide(L)'
;PDEILKSFKGPKYGIEGIRKIMKIKDRPLLGTIIKPKLGLRTKDHAYVAYDAWRGGCDVVKDDENLSSQKFNEFEERLARSLEAANLAEEATGEKKAYLVNVTAETKEMMKRTQLVEDLGGKFVMVDIFTAGFAALQSLREADFKLAIHAHRAMHAAFTRNKKHGISMMVLADLARLIGVDTLHIGSIVGKMEGEEIEVEEIDEEIEKKHVKETKDRLSQNWGKIKPVLGVSSGGLHPGHIPFLIKHLGKDILIQAGGGCLGHRLGTLRGAIALRQAIEATMQNISLKTYAKNHIELKIALEQWKNIQ
;
A
#
# COMPACT_ATOMS: atom_id res chain seq x y z
N PRO A 1 17.69 19.92 7.87
CA PRO A 1 18.58 20.20 9.02
C PRO A 1 18.39 19.19 10.15
N ASP A 2 19.47 18.81 10.83
CA ASP A 2 19.44 17.78 11.89
C ASP A 2 18.48 18.08 13.05
N GLU A 3 18.34 19.35 13.42
CA GLU A 3 17.45 19.78 14.51
C GLU A 3 15.98 19.48 14.20
N ILE A 4 15.56 19.70 12.95
CA ILE A 4 14.21 19.34 12.49
C ILE A 4 14.05 17.81 12.52
N LEU A 5 15.01 17.04 12.03
CA LEU A 5 14.90 15.57 12.08
C LEU A 5 14.84 15.03 13.52
N LYS A 6 15.47 15.72 14.47
CA LYS A 6 15.44 15.33 15.89
C LYS A 6 14.08 15.61 16.54
N SER A 7 13.33 16.61 16.09
CA SER A 7 12.04 16.99 16.68
C SER A 7 10.87 16.09 16.28
N PHE A 8 11.01 15.29 15.22
CA PHE A 8 9.96 14.35 14.80
C PHE A 8 10.24 12.90 15.20
N LYS A 9 9.16 12.12 15.38
CA LYS A 9 9.22 10.70 15.73
C LYS A 9 9.65 9.83 14.55
N GLY A 10 9.28 10.20 13.32
CA GLY A 10 9.43 9.35 12.14
C GLY A 10 8.61 8.05 12.24
N PRO A 11 8.76 7.15 11.25
CA PRO A 11 7.97 5.93 11.17
C PRO A 11 8.17 5.07 12.41
N LYS A 12 7.09 4.45 12.91
CA LYS A 12 7.18 3.60 14.11
C LYS A 12 7.89 2.30 13.77
N TYR A 13 7.53 1.70 12.65
CA TYR A 13 8.01 0.40 12.19
C TYR A 13 8.98 0.55 11.02
N GLY A 14 8.62 1.36 10.03
CA GLY A 14 9.32 1.43 8.74
C GLY A 14 9.41 0.06 8.05
N ILE A 15 10.27 -0.04 7.04
CA ILE A 15 10.42 -1.25 6.21
C ILE A 15 10.73 -2.49 7.05
N GLU A 16 11.77 -2.44 7.90
CA GLU A 16 12.19 -3.58 8.73
C GLU A 16 11.08 -4.05 9.68
N GLY A 17 10.38 -3.11 10.32
CA GLY A 17 9.28 -3.42 11.23
C GLY A 17 8.11 -4.07 10.51
N ILE A 18 7.74 -3.58 9.32
CA ILE A 18 6.70 -4.19 8.48
C ILE A 18 7.09 -5.61 8.07
N ARG A 19 8.33 -5.83 7.62
CA ARG A 19 8.83 -7.16 7.26
C ARG A 19 8.76 -8.12 8.44
N LYS A 20 9.06 -7.65 9.66
CA LYS A 20 8.93 -8.45 10.89
C LYS A 20 7.48 -8.78 11.23
N ILE A 21 6.56 -7.81 11.14
CA ILE A 21 5.12 -7.99 11.38
C ILE A 21 4.55 -9.02 10.41
N MET A 22 4.89 -8.90 9.13
CA MET A 22 4.33 -9.72 8.06
C MET A 22 5.09 -11.03 7.82
N LYS A 23 6.26 -11.20 8.45
CA LYS A 23 7.18 -12.35 8.24
C LYS A 23 7.59 -12.53 6.77
N ILE A 24 7.74 -11.43 6.02
CA ILE A 24 8.13 -11.43 4.59
C ILE A 24 9.51 -10.79 4.45
N LYS A 25 10.51 -11.60 4.09
CA LYS A 25 11.92 -11.16 4.05
C LYS A 25 12.38 -10.70 2.67
N ASP A 26 12.06 -11.48 1.63
CA ASP A 26 12.86 -11.42 0.40
C ASP A 26 12.08 -11.06 -0.87
N ARG A 27 10.80 -10.69 -0.75
CA ARG A 27 9.97 -10.24 -1.87
C ARG A 27 9.20 -8.96 -1.53
N PRO A 28 8.67 -8.24 -2.54
CA PRO A 28 7.64 -7.24 -2.33
C PRO A 28 6.45 -7.78 -1.53
N LEU A 29 5.81 -6.91 -0.76
CA LEU A 29 4.49 -7.20 -0.25
C LEU A 29 3.48 -7.07 -1.39
N LEU A 30 2.47 -7.92 -1.37
CA LEU A 30 1.36 -7.92 -2.31
C LEU A 30 0.08 -7.50 -1.59
N GLY A 31 -0.66 -6.59 -2.18
CA GLY A 31 -1.99 -6.26 -1.71
C GLY A 31 -3.01 -6.01 -2.79
N THR A 32 -4.25 -5.87 -2.33
CA THR A 32 -5.36 -5.46 -3.18
C THR A 32 -6.25 -4.46 -2.48
N ILE A 33 -7.02 -3.73 -3.28
CA ILE A 33 -8.04 -2.78 -2.83
C ILE A 33 -9.37 -3.41 -3.17
N ILE A 34 -10.28 -3.50 -2.19
CA ILE A 34 -11.62 -4.02 -2.42
C ILE A 34 -12.33 -3.18 -3.50
N LYS A 35 -13.01 -3.87 -4.42
CA LYS A 35 -13.80 -3.28 -5.51
C LYS A 35 -15.20 -3.90 -5.54
N PRO A 36 -16.24 -3.15 -5.96
CA PRO A 36 -16.23 -1.71 -6.32
C PRO A 36 -15.80 -0.80 -5.14
N LYS A 37 -15.36 0.43 -5.45
CA LYS A 37 -14.79 1.36 -4.45
C LYS A 37 -15.74 1.55 -3.25
N LEU A 38 -17.03 1.72 -3.56
CA LEU A 38 -18.14 1.88 -2.63
C LEU A 38 -19.30 0.98 -3.05
N GLY A 39 -20.26 0.77 -2.15
CA GLY A 39 -21.53 0.08 -2.43
C GLY A 39 -21.56 -1.42 -2.07
N LEU A 40 -20.43 -2.04 -1.72
CA LEU A 40 -20.42 -3.39 -1.16
C LEU A 40 -20.88 -3.39 0.30
N ARG A 41 -21.76 -4.33 0.66
CA ARG A 41 -22.12 -4.58 2.06
C ARG A 41 -20.92 -5.12 2.84
N THR A 42 -20.90 -4.88 4.14
CA THR A 42 -19.85 -5.34 5.07
C THR A 42 -19.50 -6.83 4.89
N LYS A 43 -20.52 -7.70 4.83
CA LYS A 43 -20.32 -9.14 4.62
C LYS A 43 -19.65 -9.49 3.28
N ASP A 44 -20.02 -8.79 2.21
CA ASP A 44 -19.52 -9.05 0.86
C ASP A 44 -18.08 -8.52 0.74
N HIS A 45 -17.78 -7.40 1.41
CA HIS A 45 -16.42 -6.88 1.57
C HIS A 45 -15.50 -7.90 2.25
N ALA A 46 -15.92 -8.45 3.40
CA ALA A 46 -15.12 -9.43 4.14
C ALA A 46 -14.90 -10.73 3.36
N TYR A 47 -15.92 -11.21 2.62
CA TYR A 47 -15.79 -12.36 1.73
C TYR A 47 -14.73 -12.14 0.64
N VAL A 48 -14.76 -10.98 -0.03
CA VAL A 48 -13.77 -10.64 -1.06
C VAL A 48 -12.37 -10.48 -0.45
N ALA A 49 -12.27 -9.92 0.76
CA ALA A 49 -11.01 -9.81 1.49
C ALA A 49 -10.40 -11.19 1.81
N TYR A 50 -11.23 -12.12 2.31
CA TYR A 50 -10.84 -13.51 2.56
C TYR A 50 -10.25 -14.17 1.30
N ASP A 51 -10.97 -14.11 0.17
CA ASP A 51 -10.52 -14.72 -1.08
C ASP A 51 -9.19 -14.12 -1.56
N ALA A 52 -9.01 -12.80 -1.42
CA ALA A 52 -7.74 -12.15 -1.78
C ALA A 52 -6.58 -12.63 -0.90
N TRP A 53 -6.75 -12.66 0.43
CA TRP A 53 -5.71 -13.13 1.35
C TRP A 53 -5.37 -14.61 1.15
N ARG A 54 -6.40 -15.46 1.01
CA ARG A 54 -6.23 -16.88 0.75
C ARG A 54 -5.52 -17.14 -0.57
N GLY A 55 -5.75 -16.28 -1.57
CA GLY A 55 -5.11 -16.38 -2.88
C GLY A 55 -3.68 -15.86 -2.92
N GLY A 56 -3.16 -15.29 -1.81
CA GLY A 56 -1.77 -14.88 -1.71
C GLY A 56 -1.54 -13.39 -1.56
N CYS A 57 -2.58 -12.54 -1.47
CA CYS A 57 -2.35 -11.18 -0.98
C CYS A 57 -1.86 -11.23 0.48
N ASP A 58 -0.88 -10.40 0.81
CA ASP A 58 -0.40 -10.20 2.18
C ASP A 58 -1.26 -9.16 2.89
N VAL A 59 -1.73 -8.15 2.14
CA VAL A 59 -2.58 -7.09 2.65
C VAL A 59 -3.84 -6.87 1.81
N VAL A 60 -4.94 -6.51 2.45
CA VAL A 60 -6.13 -5.95 1.80
C VAL A 60 -6.34 -4.55 2.35
N LYS A 61 -6.80 -3.61 1.53
CA LYS A 61 -7.12 -2.25 1.98
C LYS A 61 -8.53 -1.83 1.63
N ASP A 62 -9.04 -0.95 2.46
CA ASP A 62 -10.17 -0.09 2.11
C ASP A 62 -9.81 0.80 0.93
N ASP A 63 -10.81 1.18 0.14
CA ASP A 63 -10.67 2.25 -0.82
C ASP A 63 -10.61 3.60 -0.08
N GLU A 64 -9.95 4.62 -0.64
CA GLU A 64 -9.74 5.90 0.06
C GLU A 64 -11.03 6.62 0.45
N ASN A 65 -12.08 6.43 -0.34
CA ASN A 65 -13.37 7.03 -0.05
C ASN A 65 -14.30 6.14 0.79
N LEU A 66 -13.88 4.91 1.15
CA LEU A 66 -14.63 4.04 2.05
C LEU A 66 -14.28 4.41 3.50
N SER A 67 -15.24 5.00 4.21
CA SER A 67 -15.08 5.46 5.60
C SER A 67 -16.06 4.67 6.48
N SER A 68 -17.19 5.26 6.87
CA SER A 68 -18.27 4.57 7.59
C SER A 68 -19.64 4.93 6.98
N GLN A 69 -19.86 4.55 5.73
CA GLN A 69 -21.14 4.76 5.05
C GLN A 69 -22.17 3.72 5.49
N LYS A 70 -23.48 4.04 5.42
CA LYS A 70 -24.58 3.15 5.86
C LYS A 70 -24.57 1.74 5.26
N PHE A 71 -24.06 1.58 4.04
CA PHE A 71 -23.97 0.27 3.40
C PHE A 71 -22.76 -0.55 3.91
N ASN A 72 -21.80 0.09 4.58
CA ASN A 72 -20.56 -0.51 5.02
C ASN A 72 -19.97 0.25 6.23
N GLU A 73 -20.52 -0.01 7.41
CA GLU A 73 -20.13 0.64 8.65
C GLU A 73 -18.73 0.16 9.11
N PHE A 74 -17.94 1.09 9.64
CA PHE A 74 -16.53 0.88 9.98
C PHE A 74 -16.33 -0.28 10.96
N GLU A 75 -17.10 -0.31 12.04
CA GLU A 75 -16.98 -1.26 13.14
C GLU A 75 -17.28 -2.69 12.67
N GLU A 76 -18.39 -2.88 11.96
CA GLU A 76 -18.76 -4.18 11.43
C GLU A 76 -17.78 -4.64 10.33
N ARG A 77 -17.36 -3.73 9.44
CA ARG A 77 -16.35 -4.03 8.42
C ARG A 77 -15.04 -4.48 9.05
N LEU A 78 -14.56 -3.75 10.05
CA LEU A 78 -13.32 -4.05 10.77
C LEU A 78 -13.38 -5.44 11.38
N ALA A 79 -14.43 -5.73 12.17
CA ALA A 79 -14.58 -7.01 12.85
C ALA A 79 -14.61 -8.18 11.85
N ARG A 80 -15.46 -8.09 10.81
CA ARG A 80 -15.59 -9.16 9.81
C ARG A 80 -14.33 -9.35 8.97
N SER A 81 -13.65 -8.26 8.61
CA SER A 81 -12.42 -8.34 7.82
C SER A 81 -11.25 -8.90 8.63
N LEU A 82 -11.15 -8.61 9.93
CA LEU A 82 -10.12 -9.22 10.79
C LEU A 82 -10.41 -10.71 11.05
N GLU A 83 -11.68 -11.10 11.21
CA GLU A 83 -12.06 -12.51 11.26
C GLU A 83 -11.67 -13.25 9.97
N ALA A 84 -12.01 -12.66 8.81
CA ALA A 84 -11.59 -13.17 7.50
C ALA A 84 -10.06 -13.27 7.36
N ALA A 85 -9.32 -12.28 7.86
CA ALA A 85 -7.86 -12.31 7.85
C ALA A 85 -7.33 -13.49 8.68
N ASN A 86 -7.88 -13.74 9.87
CA ASN A 86 -7.49 -14.86 10.73
C ASN A 86 -7.76 -16.21 10.06
N LEU A 87 -8.95 -16.40 9.48
CA LEU A 87 -9.27 -17.62 8.72
C LEU A 87 -8.32 -17.83 7.53
N ALA A 88 -7.91 -16.76 6.86
CA ALA A 88 -6.93 -16.85 5.80
C ALA A 88 -5.51 -17.15 6.33
N GLU A 89 -5.11 -16.59 7.49
CA GLU A 89 -3.85 -16.96 8.15
C GLU A 89 -3.83 -18.46 8.51
N GLU A 90 -4.94 -19.00 9.02
CA GLU A 90 -5.08 -20.43 9.32
C GLU A 90 -5.00 -21.30 8.06
N ALA A 91 -5.67 -20.89 6.98
CA ALA A 91 -5.70 -21.64 5.73
C ALA A 91 -4.37 -21.64 4.98
N THR A 92 -3.57 -20.57 5.08
CA THR A 92 -2.32 -20.45 4.30
C THR A 92 -1.04 -20.54 5.13
N GLY A 93 -1.12 -20.42 6.46
CA GLY A 93 0.04 -20.34 7.35
C GLY A 93 0.85 -19.05 7.22
N GLU A 94 0.37 -18.05 6.47
CA GLU A 94 1.05 -16.78 6.22
C GLU A 94 0.36 -15.64 6.97
N LYS A 95 1.11 -14.63 7.41
CA LYS A 95 0.52 -13.45 8.06
C LYS A 95 -0.24 -12.57 7.07
N LYS A 96 -1.40 -12.08 7.51
CA LYS A 96 -2.31 -11.22 6.74
C LYS A 96 -2.54 -9.91 7.48
N ALA A 97 -2.70 -8.81 6.76
CA ALA A 97 -3.02 -7.52 7.37
C ALA A 97 -4.12 -6.79 6.61
N TYR A 98 -4.93 -6.06 7.37
CA TYR A 98 -5.97 -5.20 6.86
C TYR A 98 -5.58 -3.73 7.05
N LEU A 99 -5.50 -3.00 5.94
CA LEU A 99 -5.24 -1.56 5.92
C LEU A 99 -6.60 -0.83 5.94
N VAL A 100 -7.25 -0.85 7.11
CA VAL A 100 -8.57 -0.26 7.32
C VAL A 100 -8.51 1.26 7.37
N ASN A 101 -9.42 1.95 6.68
CA ASN A 101 -9.37 3.41 6.55
C ASN A 101 -9.98 4.10 7.77
N VAL A 102 -9.15 4.76 8.57
CA VAL A 102 -9.58 5.51 9.76
C VAL A 102 -9.89 6.98 9.46
N THR A 103 -9.75 7.42 8.21
CA THR A 103 -9.96 8.83 7.79
C THR A 103 -11.33 9.35 8.22
N ALA A 104 -11.29 10.38 9.07
CA ALA A 104 -12.41 11.12 9.63
C ALA A 104 -11.90 12.43 10.26
N GLU A 105 -12.79 13.20 10.91
CA GLU A 105 -12.35 14.23 11.87
C GLU A 105 -11.44 13.60 12.94
N THR A 106 -10.45 14.35 13.43
CA THR A 106 -9.36 13.82 14.25
C THR A 106 -9.86 13.00 15.45
N LYS A 107 -10.85 13.44 16.23
CA LYS A 107 -11.31 12.67 17.40
C LYS A 107 -11.96 11.35 16.99
N GLU A 108 -12.72 11.35 15.90
CA GLU A 108 -13.32 10.14 15.35
C GLU A 108 -12.26 9.18 14.80
N MET A 109 -11.25 9.72 14.09
CA MET A 109 -10.10 8.95 13.62
C MET A 109 -9.38 8.26 14.80
N MET A 110 -9.16 8.96 15.92
CA MET A 110 -8.54 8.37 17.12
C MET A 110 -9.36 7.22 17.70
N LYS A 111 -10.69 7.37 17.78
CA LYS A 111 -11.58 6.28 18.26
C LYS A 111 -11.49 5.05 17.37
N ARG A 112 -11.52 5.27 16.04
CA ARG A 112 -11.37 4.20 15.05
C ARG A 112 -10.03 3.50 15.19
N THR A 113 -8.94 4.26 15.32
CA THR A 113 -7.61 3.68 15.50
C THR A 113 -7.51 2.88 16.79
N GLN A 114 -8.05 3.36 17.91
CA GLN A 114 -8.08 2.59 19.16
C GLN A 114 -8.82 1.26 18.97
N LEU A 115 -9.99 1.27 18.32
CA LEU A 115 -10.74 0.05 18.05
C LEU A 115 -9.95 -0.94 17.18
N VAL A 116 -9.18 -0.45 16.21
CA VAL A 116 -8.30 -1.31 15.39
C VAL A 116 -7.22 -1.97 16.24
N GLU A 117 -6.62 -1.23 17.18
CA GLU A 117 -5.64 -1.81 18.11
C GLU A 117 -6.28 -2.84 19.04
N ASP A 118 -7.45 -2.51 19.61
CA ASP A 118 -8.18 -3.37 20.56
C ASP A 118 -8.59 -4.71 19.92
N LEU A 119 -8.95 -4.69 18.63
CA LEU A 119 -9.30 -5.89 17.86
C LEU A 119 -8.09 -6.61 17.26
N GLY A 120 -6.86 -6.19 17.59
CA GLY A 120 -5.63 -6.88 17.15
C GLY A 120 -5.24 -6.61 15.70
N GLY A 121 -5.70 -5.48 15.13
CA GLY A 121 -5.23 -4.97 13.86
C GLY A 121 -3.72 -4.73 13.85
N LYS A 122 -3.14 -4.70 12.65
CA LYS A 122 -1.69 -4.49 12.45
C LYS A 122 -1.38 -3.13 11.82
N PHE A 123 -2.35 -2.58 11.09
CA PHE A 123 -2.20 -1.35 10.31
C PHE A 123 -3.48 -0.52 10.39
N VAL A 124 -3.33 0.79 10.19
CA VAL A 124 -4.41 1.69 9.83
C VAL A 124 -4.04 2.44 8.56
N MET A 125 -5.04 2.76 7.74
CA MET A 125 -4.91 3.61 6.59
C MET A 125 -5.46 5.00 6.89
N VAL A 126 -4.76 6.03 6.43
CA VAL A 126 -5.21 7.42 6.52
C VAL A 126 -4.93 8.15 5.20
N ASP A 127 -5.90 8.94 4.76
CA ASP A 127 -5.73 9.86 3.64
C ASP A 127 -5.06 11.15 4.12
N ILE A 128 -3.74 11.23 3.97
CA ILE A 128 -2.93 12.21 4.70
C ILE A 128 -3.20 13.67 4.30
N PHE A 129 -3.67 13.91 3.07
CA PHE A 129 -3.93 15.28 2.60
C PHE A 129 -5.35 15.74 2.89
N THR A 130 -6.33 14.85 2.79
CA THR A 130 -7.74 15.20 3.09
C THR A 130 -7.98 15.25 4.60
N ALA A 131 -7.30 14.42 5.39
CA ALA A 131 -7.29 14.54 6.85
C ALA A 131 -6.39 15.69 7.35
N GLY A 132 -5.32 16.00 6.60
CA GLY A 132 -4.36 17.05 6.92
C GLY A 132 -3.21 16.59 7.84
N PHE A 133 -2.06 17.25 7.71
CA PHE A 133 -0.85 16.88 8.45
C PHE A 133 -0.96 17.02 9.97
N ALA A 134 -1.79 17.95 10.47
CA ALA A 134 -2.03 18.10 11.91
C ALA A 134 -2.73 16.85 12.50
N ALA A 135 -3.73 16.31 11.79
CA ALA A 135 -4.40 15.08 12.19
C ALA A 135 -3.45 13.89 12.11
N LEU A 136 -2.64 13.80 11.04
CA LEU A 136 -1.62 12.76 10.89
C LEU A 136 -0.59 12.79 12.03
N GLN A 137 -0.09 13.97 12.38
CA GLN A 137 0.86 14.12 13.48
C GLN A 137 0.23 13.69 14.81
N SER A 138 -1.02 14.10 15.08
CA SER A 138 -1.76 13.65 16.27
C SER A 138 -1.89 12.13 16.34
N LEU A 139 -2.26 11.49 15.21
CA LEU A 139 -2.35 10.03 15.08
C LEU A 139 -1.02 9.35 15.39
N ARG A 140 0.08 9.87 14.81
CA ARG A 140 1.41 9.30 15.02
C ARG A 140 1.91 9.51 16.44
N GLU A 141 1.59 10.63 17.06
CA GLU A 141 2.04 10.99 18.41
C GLU A 141 1.35 10.17 19.50
N ALA A 142 0.11 9.75 19.29
CA ALA A 142 -0.65 8.89 20.20
C ALA A 142 -0.04 7.49 20.39
N ASP A 143 0.92 7.11 19.55
CA ASP A 143 1.80 5.97 19.72
C ASP A 143 1.11 4.59 19.81
N PHE A 144 0.00 4.43 19.10
CA PHE A 144 -0.59 3.12 18.83
C PHE A 144 0.46 2.14 18.27
N LYS A 145 0.30 0.85 18.55
CA LYS A 145 1.11 -0.26 18.04
C LYS A 145 0.67 -0.69 16.64
N LEU A 146 0.24 0.26 15.81
CA LEU A 146 -0.25 0.05 14.46
C LEU A 146 0.67 0.74 13.45
N ALA A 147 0.93 0.09 12.33
CA ALA A 147 1.63 0.72 11.22
C ALA A 147 0.70 1.65 10.43
N ILE A 148 1.20 2.81 10.01
CA ILE A 148 0.42 3.83 9.30
C ILE A 148 0.61 3.69 7.79
N HIS A 149 -0.45 3.27 7.08
CA HIS A 149 -0.54 3.28 5.63
C HIS A 149 -1.06 4.63 5.13
N ALA A 150 -0.17 5.45 4.58
CA ALA A 150 -0.53 6.76 4.05
C ALA A 150 -1.00 6.65 2.60
N HIS A 151 -2.27 6.96 2.40
CA HIS A 151 -2.84 7.14 1.08
C HIS A 151 -2.85 8.63 0.72
N ARG A 152 -2.58 8.94 -0.54
CA ARG A 152 -2.33 10.30 -1.02
C ARG A 152 -3.52 10.94 -1.73
N ALA A 153 -4.75 10.57 -1.41
CA ALA A 153 -5.94 11.17 -2.04
C ALA A 153 -5.84 12.71 -2.04
N MET A 154 -6.25 13.35 -3.13
CA MET A 154 -6.15 14.80 -3.40
C MET A 154 -4.78 15.34 -3.85
N HIS A 155 -3.66 14.62 -3.70
CA HIS A 155 -2.31 15.18 -3.98
C HIS A 155 -2.18 15.80 -5.38
N ALA A 156 -2.70 15.14 -6.42
CA ALA A 156 -2.56 15.58 -7.80
C ALA A 156 -3.23 16.92 -8.12
N ALA A 157 -4.07 17.45 -7.21
CA ALA A 157 -4.61 18.81 -7.31
C ALA A 157 -3.50 19.88 -7.27
N PHE A 158 -2.35 19.57 -6.67
CA PHE A 158 -1.22 20.49 -6.52
C PHE A 158 0.16 19.86 -6.80
N THR A 159 0.28 18.54 -6.97
CA THR A 159 1.57 17.91 -7.34
C THR A 159 1.76 17.70 -8.84
N ARG A 160 0.69 17.82 -9.64
CA ARG A 160 0.72 17.40 -11.05
C ARG A 160 1.35 18.44 -11.98
N ASN A 161 1.06 19.72 -11.76
CA ASN A 161 1.51 20.76 -12.67
C ASN A 161 2.98 21.12 -12.39
N LYS A 162 3.86 20.76 -13.34
CA LYS A 162 5.32 21.01 -13.25
C LYS A 162 5.70 22.50 -13.18
N LYS A 163 4.78 23.42 -13.47
CA LYS A 163 5.02 24.88 -13.42
C LYS A 163 4.44 25.56 -12.18
N HIS A 164 3.54 24.91 -11.44
CA HIS A 164 2.86 25.51 -10.30
C HIS A 164 2.31 24.47 -9.34
N GLY A 165 2.65 24.59 -8.06
CA GLY A 165 2.13 23.73 -7.00
C GLY A 165 3.22 23.32 -6.00
N ILE A 166 3.07 22.12 -5.44
CA ILE A 166 4.02 21.52 -4.48
C ILE A 166 4.38 20.13 -5.01
N SER A 167 5.66 19.86 -5.23
CA SER A 167 6.11 18.54 -5.69
C SER A 167 5.71 17.43 -4.72
N MET A 168 5.38 16.25 -5.24
CA MET A 168 5.12 15.07 -4.42
C MET A 168 6.34 14.71 -3.55
N MET A 169 7.56 15.03 -4.01
CA MET A 169 8.80 14.88 -3.23
C MET A 169 8.70 15.55 -1.87
N VAL A 170 8.32 16.84 -1.84
CA VAL A 170 8.17 17.62 -0.61
C VAL A 170 7.14 16.99 0.33
N LEU A 171 6.06 16.46 -0.23
CA LEU A 171 5.01 15.83 0.58
C LEU A 171 5.44 14.47 1.12
N ALA A 172 6.27 13.74 0.36
CA ALA A 172 6.87 12.48 0.79
C ALA A 172 7.84 12.71 1.95
N ASP A 173 8.64 13.78 1.90
CA ASP A 173 9.51 14.21 3.01
C ASP A 173 8.70 14.46 4.28
N LEU A 174 7.62 15.25 4.17
CA LEU A 174 6.76 15.57 5.31
C LEU A 174 6.10 14.31 5.88
N ALA A 175 5.62 13.41 5.03
CA ALA A 175 5.00 12.15 5.46
C ALA A 175 6.01 11.24 6.20
N ARG A 176 7.23 11.08 5.66
CA ARG A 176 8.32 10.33 6.29
C ARG A 176 8.74 10.96 7.60
N LEU A 177 8.91 12.28 7.62
CA LEU A 177 9.30 13.03 8.80
C LEU A 177 8.28 12.87 9.93
N ILE A 178 6.99 13.09 9.64
CA ILE A 178 5.91 12.91 10.63
C ILE A 178 5.91 11.46 11.12
N GLY A 179 5.92 10.49 10.21
CA GLY A 179 6.17 9.09 10.54
C GLY A 179 5.15 8.09 10.01
N VAL A 180 4.82 8.16 8.73
CA VAL A 180 4.05 7.10 8.05
C VAL A 180 4.94 5.87 7.81
N ASP A 181 4.40 4.66 7.85
CA ASP A 181 5.19 3.44 7.64
C ASP A 181 5.18 2.98 6.18
N THR A 182 4.12 3.31 5.43
CA THR A 182 4.06 3.10 3.97
C THR A 182 3.45 4.32 3.28
N LEU A 183 3.89 4.66 2.07
CA LEU A 183 3.36 5.80 1.31
C LEU A 183 3.13 5.43 -0.17
N HIS A 184 1.99 5.84 -0.73
CA HIS A 184 1.77 5.76 -2.19
C HIS A 184 2.73 6.70 -2.95
N ILE A 185 3.59 6.12 -3.79
CA ILE A 185 4.62 6.86 -4.55
C ILE A 185 4.26 7.00 -6.04
N GLY A 186 3.38 6.16 -6.56
CA GLY A 186 3.05 6.08 -7.97
C GLY A 186 3.44 4.71 -8.50
N SER A 187 3.02 4.41 -9.73
CA SER A 187 3.23 3.09 -10.29
C SER A 187 4.12 3.07 -11.53
N ILE A 188 4.47 4.24 -12.09
CA ILE A 188 5.18 4.43 -13.36
C ILE A 188 4.37 3.87 -14.54
N VAL A 189 4.10 2.57 -14.49
CA VAL A 189 3.17 1.82 -15.33
C VAL A 189 1.78 1.81 -14.70
N GLY A 190 0.72 1.92 -15.51
CA GLY A 190 -0.66 1.95 -15.06
C GLY A 190 -1.38 3.25 -15.38
N LYS A 191 -2.46 3.54 -14.64
CA LYS A 191 -3.45 4.55 -15.07
C LYS A 191 -3.18 5.98 -14.62
N MET A 192 -2.30 6.15 -13.63
CA MET A 192 -2.04 7.45 -13.00
C MET A 192 -0.74 8.01 -13.56
N GLU A 193 -0.69 9.32 -13.78
CA GLU A 193 0.56 9.98 -14.16
C GLU A 193 1.63 9.82 -13.08
N GLY A 194 2.86 9.57 -13.51
CA GLY A 194 4.08 9.64 -12.73
C GLY A 194 5.24 9.30 -13.66
N GLU A 195 6.14 10.25 -13.91
CA GLU A 195 7.33 9.98 -14.71
C GLU A 195 8.23 8.98 -13.98
N GLU A 196 8.86 8.07 -14.72
CA GLU A 196 9.71 7.01 -14.18
C GLU A 196 10.74 7.56 -13.19
N ILE A 197 11.48 8.58 -13.61
CA ILE A 197 12.51 9.23 -12.78
C ILE A 197 11.93 9.88 -11.52
N GLU A 198 10.74 10.48 -11.61
CA GLU A 198 10.11 11.13 -10.44
C GLU A 198 9.71 10.10 -9.40
N VAL A 199 9.14 8.96 -9.81
CA VAL A 199 8.73 7.91 -8.87
C VAL A 199 9.94 7.22 -8.26
N GLU A 200 10.98 6.93 -9.05
CA GLU A 200 12.24 6.35 -8.56
C GLU A 200 12.95 7.28 -7.57
N GLU A 201 12.99 8.60 -7.85
CA GLU A 201 13.56 9.56 -6.91
C GLU A 201 12.74 9.64 -5.61
N ILE A 202 11.40 9.65 -5.69
CA ILE A 202 10.55 9.65 -4.48
C ILE A 202 10.78 8.37 -3.65
N ASP A 203 10.86 7.21 -4.30
CA ASP A 203 11.13 5.93 -3.63
C ASP A 203 12.49 5.95 -2.92
N GLU A 204 13.53 6.41 -3.61
CA GLU A 204 14.85 6.60 -3.02
C GLU A 204 14.82 7.58 -1.83
N GLU A 205 14.07 8.68 -1.93
CA GLU A 205 13.97 9.69 -0.89
C GLU A 205 13.35 9.13 0.39
N ILE A 206 12.32 8.29 0.26
CA ILE A 206 11.63 7.75 1.44
C ILE A 206 12.28 6.49 2.01
N GLU A 207 13.07 5.77 1.20
CA GLU A 207 13.75 4.54 1.60
C GLU A 207 15.17 4.81 2.13
N LYS A 208 16.01 5.57 1.41
CA LYS A 208 17.44 5.61 1.76
C LYS A 208 17.70 6.48 2.98
N LYS A 209 18.76 6.14 3.71
CA LYS A 209 19.27 6.98 4.82
C LYS A 209 19.99 8.22 4.31
N HIS A 210 20.80 8.05 3.27
CA HIS A 210 21.53 9.14 2.61
C HIS A 210 21.09 9.19 1.16
N VAL A 211 20.60 10.34 0.76
CA VAL A 211 20.05 10.60 -0.57
C VAL A 211 20.93 11.64 -1.25
N LYS A 212 21.24 11.40 -2.52
CA LYS A 212 22.08 12.29 -3.32
C LYS A 212 21.24 13.39 -3.97
N GLU A 213 21.87 14.54 -4.14
CA GLU A 213 21.32 15.65 -4.92
C GLU A 213 21.04 15.21 -6.36
N THR A 214 19.93 15.68 -6.90
CA THR A 214 19.54 15.54 -8.31
C THR A 214 19.19 16.91 -8.87
N LYS A 215 18.58 16.96 -10.05
CA LYS A 215 18.06 18.21 -10.60
C LYS A 215 16.92 18.80 -9.76
N ASP A 216 16.09 17.93 -9.17
CA ASP A 216 14.80 18.31 -8.58
C ASP A 216 14.76 18.12 -7.05
N ARG A 217 15.83 17.60 -6.43
CA ARG A 217 16.00 17.54 -4.96
C ARG A 217 17.43 17.83 -4.51
N LEU A 218 17.57 18.31 -3.28
CA LEU A 218 18.87 18.46 -2.61
C LEU A 218 19.34 17.14 -2.01
N SER A 219 20.62 17.06 -1.62
CA SER A 219 21.09 15.94 -0.80
C SER A 219 20.46 15.95 0.58
N GLN A 220 20.17 14.77 1.14
CA GLN A 220 19.47 14.62 2.41
C GLN A 220 20.03 13.44 3.21
N ASN A 221 20.27 13.66 4.51
CA ASN A 221 20.62 12.61 5.47
C ASN A 221 19.49 12.48 6.49
N TRP A 222 18.74 11.39 6.42
CA TRP A 222 17.58 11.14 7.28
C TRP A 222 17.94 10.76 8.72
N GLY A 223 19.22 10.54 9.03
CA GLY A 223 19.70 10.37 10.40
C GLY A 223 19.02 9.19 11.11
N LYS A 224 18.18 9.47 12.11
CA LYS A 224 17.42 8.48 12.89
C LYS A 224 16.07 8.10 12.28
N ILE A 225 15.59 8.85 11.28
CA ILE A 225 14.26 8.65 10.70
C ILE A 225 14.27 7.38 9.86
N LYS A 226 13.44 6.42 10.26
CA LYS A 226 13.32 5.11 9.62
C LYS A 226 12.88 5.23 8.16
N PRO A 227 13.19 4.22 7.32
CA PRO A 227 12.71 4.17 5.95
C PRO A 227 11.20 3.89 5.88
N VAL A 228 10.53 4.44 4.88
CA VAL A 228 9.10 4.20 4.58
C VAL A 228 9.01 3.21 3.42
N LEU A 229 8.08 2.25 3.50
CA LEU A 229 7.86 1.31 2.40
C LEU A 229 7.09 2.01 1.26
N GLY A 230 7.68 2.08 0.07
CA GLY A 230 7.02 2.60 -1.13
C GLY A 230 5.81 1.75 -1.54
N VAL A 231 4.70 2.38 -1.92
CA VAL A 231 3.49 1.70 -2.38
C VAL A 231 3.24 2.05 -3.84
N SER A 232 3.30 1.03 -4.70
CA SER A 232 2.96 1.12 -6.12
C SER A 232 1.54 0.62 -6.34
N SER A 233 0.66 1.49 -6.82
CA SER A 233 -0.78 1.23 -6.94
C SER A 233 -1.40 2.03 -8.09
N GLY A 234 -2.44 1.46 -8.70
CA GLY A 234 -3.28 2.15 -9.70
C GLY A 234 -3.17 1.56 -11.11
N GLY A 235 -4.17 0.77 -11.52
CA GLY A 235 -4.19 0.17 -12.86
C GLY A 235 -3.20 -0.98 -13.06
N LEU A 236 -2.68 -1.54 -11.96
CA LEU A 236 -1.73 -2.66 -12.00
C LEU A 236 -2.42 -4.00 -12.24
N HIS A 237 -1.72 -4.89 -12.94
CA HIS A 237 -2.07 -6.29 -13.16
C HIS A 237 -0.78 -7.15 -13.20
N PRO A 238 -0.84 -8.50 -13.24
CA PRO A 238 0.34 -9.36 -13.17
C PRO A 238 1.45 -9.07 -14.18
N GLY A 239 1.13 -8.53 -15.34
CA GLY A 239 2.10 -8.19 -16.39
C GLY A 239 3.06 -7.05 -16.02
N HIS A 240 2.68 -6.20 -15.07
CA HIS A 240 3.49 -5.06 -14.62
C HIS A 240 4.53 -5.42 -13.56
N ILE A 241 4.40 -6.59 -12.92
CA ILE A 241 5.23 -6.98 -11.77
C ILE A 241 6.73 -6.97 -12.10
N PRO A 242 7.21 -7.53 -13.24
CA PRO A 242 8.64 -7.48 -13.58
C PRO A 242 9.17 -6.06 -13.73
N PHE A 243 8.37 -5.17 -14.32
CA PHE A 243 8.74 -3.76 -14.49
C PHE A 243 8.90 -3.09 -13.12
N LEU A 244 7.88 -3.22 -12.25
CA LEU A 244 7.91 -2.60 -10.92
C LEU A 244 9.12 -3.07 -10.10
N ILE A 245 9.40 -4.37 -10.07
CA ILE A 245 10.53 -4.92 -9.30
C ILE A 245 11.88 -4.50 -9.90
N LYS A 246 11.98 -4.36 -11.22
CA LYS A 246 13.20 -3.88 -11.87
C LYS A 246 13.52 -2.43 -11.49
N HIS A 247 12.50 -1.56 -11.45
CA HIS A 247 12.69 -0.11 -11.28
C HIS A 247 12.68 0.32 -9.81
N LEU A 248 11.83 -0.30 -8.97
CA LEU A 248 11.64 0.07 -7.56
C LEU A 248 12.17 -0.99 -6.58
N GLY A 249 12.78 -2.06 -7.09
CA GLY A 249 13.33 -3.13 -6.25
C GLY A 249 12.27 -3.95 -5.51
N LYS A 250 12.70 -4.60 -4.42
CA LYS A 250 11.86 -5.54 -3.65
C LYS A 250 11.23 -4.93 -2.39
N ASP A 251 11.67 -3.75 -1.98
CA ASP A 251 11.24 -3.06 -0.76
C ASP A 251 10.03 -2.16 -1.03
N ILE A 252 9.05 -2.73 -1.73
CA ILE A 252 7.79 -2.07 -2.08
C ILE A 252 6.57 -2.93 -1.70
N LEU A 253 5.43 -2.27 -1.56
CA LEU A 253 4.11 -2.87 -1.52
C LEU A 253 3.39 -2.64 -2.86
N ILE A 254 3.12 -3.71 -3.59
CA ILE A 254 2.42 -3.67 -4.86
C ILE A 254 0.92 -3.87 -4.61
N GLN A 255 0.09 -2.94 -5.10
CA GLN A 255 -1.36 -3.00 -4.92
C GLN A 255 -2.12 -3.04 -6.25
N ALA A 256 -2.78 -4.15 -6.51
CA ALA A 256 -3.60 -4.35 -7.70
C ALA A 256 -5.06 -4.59 -7.31
N GLY A 257 -5.91 -3.57 -7.47
CA GLY A 257 -7.36 -3.70 -7.27
C GLY A 257 -8.01 -4.47 -8.43
N GLY A 258 -8.23 -3.79 -9.56
CA GLY A 258 -8.82 -4.39 -10.75
C GLY A 258 -8.01 -5.56 -11.34
N GLY A 259 -6.68 -5.50 -11.27
CA GLY A 259 -5.80 -6.61 -11.70
C GLY A 259 -5.83 -7.84 -10.80
N CYS A 260 -6.49 -7.77 -9.64
CA CYS A 260 -6.77 -8.91 -8.77
C CYS A 260 -8.24 -9.33 -8.92
N LEU A 261 -9.17 -8.48 -8.48
CA LEU A 261 -10.60 -8.79 -8.41
C LEU A 261 -11.25 -8.95 -9.79
N GLY A 262 -10.68 -8.32 -10.82
CA GLY A 262 -11.17 -8.39 -12.19
C GLY A 262 -10.72 -9.64 -12.95
N HIS A 263 -9.96 -10.55 -12.33
CA HIS A 263 -9.54 -11.79 -12.98
C HIS A 263 -10.78 -12.62 -13.37
N ARG A 264 -10.80 -13.18 -14.59
CA ARG A 264 -11.95 -13.94 -15.15
C ARG A 264 -12.44 -15.09 -14.27
N LEU A 265 -11.57 -15.65 -13.43
CA LEU A 265 -11.88 -16.74 -12.51
C LEU A 265 -12.10 -16.28 -11.04
N GLY A 266 -12.32 -14.98 -10.83
CA GLY A 266 -12.59 -14.39 -9.52
C GLY A 266 -11.35 -14.03 -8.71
N THR A 267 -11.58 -13.37 -7.57
CA THR A 267 -10.58 -12.74 -6.70
C THR A 267 -9.48 -13.69 -6.25
N LEU A 268 -9.85 -14.89 -5.78
CA LEU A 268 -8.89 -15.89 -5.33
C LEU A 268 -7.83 -16.19 -6.40
N ARG A 269 -8.27 -16.40 -7.65
CA ARG A 269 -7.38 -16.72 -8.76
C ARG A 269 -6.59 -15.51 -9.23
N GLY A 270 -7.15 -14.31 -9.16
CA GLY A 270 -6.42 -13.07 -9.42
C GLY A 270 -5.28 -12.82 -8.43
N ALA A 271 -5.51 -13.06 -7.14
CA ALA A 271 -4.48 -12.98 -6.12
C ALA A 271 -3.37 -14.02 -6.35
N ILE A 272 -3.75 -15.25 -6.73
CA ILE A 272 -2.78 -16.31 -7.09
C ILE A 272 -1.93 -15.87 -8.29
N ALA A 273 -2.55 -15.34 -9.35
CA ALA A 273 -1.83 -14.86 -10.53
C ALA A 273 -0.81 -13.75 -10.19
N LEU A 274 -1.17 -12.81 -9.30
CA LEU A 274 -0.26 -11.76 -8.84
C LEU A 274 0.91 -12.32 -8.02
N ARG A 275 0.64 -13.27 -7.12
CA ARG A 275 1.68 -13.94 -6.33
C ARG A 275 2.62 -14.74 -7.24
N GLN A 276 2.08 -15.52 -8.18
CA GLN A 276 2.85 -16.24 -9.20
C GLN A 276 3.74 -15.30 -10.03
N ALA A 277 3.25 -14.10 -10.39
CA ALA A 277 4.06 -13.13 -11.12
C ALA A 277 5.23 -12.57 -10.28
N ILE A 278 5.02 -12.33 -8.97
CA ILE A 278 6.09 -11.95 -8.05
C ILE A 278 7.11 -13.08 -7.94
N GLU A 279 6.67 -14.31 -7.70
CA GLU A 279 7.55 -15.47 -7.55
C GLU A 279 8.39 -15.72 -8.81
N ALA A 280 7.76 -15.71 -9.98
CA ALA A 280 8.45 -15.82 -11.26
C ALA A 280 9.54 -14.76 -11.42
N THR A 281 9.20 -13.50 -11.11
CA THR A 281 10.14 -12.37 -11.23
C THR A 281 11.31 -12.53 -10.25
N MET A 282 11.03 -12.87 -8.99
CA MET A 282 12.07 -13.06 -7.97
C MET A 282 12.99 -14.25 -8.27
N GLN A 283 12.51 -15.25 -9.03
CA GLN A 283 13.29 -16.39 -9.52
C GLN A 283 13.99 -16.11 -10.87
N ASN A 284 13.89 -14.89 -11.41
CA ASN A 284 14.38 -14.52 -12.74
C ASN A 284 13.79 -15.37 -13.88
N ILE A 285 12.55 -15.85 -13.73
CA ILE A 285 11.82 -16.59 -14.75
C ILE A 285 10.85 -15.65 -15.46
N SER A 286 10.88 -15.62 -16.79
CA SER A 286 9.93 -14.81 -17.55
C SER A 286 8.48 -15.24 -17.26
N LEU A 287 7.55 -14.29 -17.17
CA LEU A 287 6.14 -14.58 -16.92
C LEU A 287 5.55 -15.54 -17.98
N LYS A 288 5.98 -15.40 -19.25
CA LYS A 288 5.56 -16.29 -20.35
C LYS A 288 5.98 -17.74 -20.11
N THR A 289 7.18 -17.97 -19.57
CA THR A 289 7.65 -19.31 -19.23
C THR A 289 6.90 -19.85 -18.02
N TYR A 290 6.78 -19.05 -16.96
CA TYR A 290 6.13 -19.46 -15.72
C TYR A 290 4.65 -19.79 -15.93
N ALA A 291 3.95 -19.00 -16.75
CA ALA A 291 2.53 -19.18 -17.09
C ALA A 291 2.21 -20.50 -17.82
N LYS A 292 3.20 -21.21 -18.39
CA LYS A 292 2.95 -22.51 -19.05
C LYS A 292 2.34 -23.54 -18.10
N ASN A 293 2.74 -23.49 -16.83
CA ASN A 293 2.31 -24.43 -15.79
C ASN A 293 1.42 -23.76 -14.72
N HIS A 294 1.04 -22.50 -14.92
CA HIS A 294 0.29 -21.71 -13.95
C HIS A 294 -0.89 -21.04 -14.66
N ILE A 295 -2.06 -21.68 -14.57
CA ILE A 295 -3.23 -21.31 -15.37
C ILE A 295 -3.78 -19.93 -14.97
N GLU A 296 -3.70 -19.55 -13.70
CA GLU A 296 -4.12 -18.23 -13.22
C GLU A 296 -3.28 -17.13 -13.85
N LEU A 297 -1.96 -17.23 -13.78
CA LEU A 297 -1.06 -16.28 -14.45
C LEU A 297 -1.28 -16.26 -15.96
N LYS A 298 -1.46 -17.41 -16.61
CA LYS A 298 -1.73 -17.47 -18.05
C LYS A 298 -2.99 -16.68 -18.43
N ILE A 299 -4.10 -16.94 -17.75
CA ILE A 299 -5.37 -16.27 -18.01
C ILE A 299 -5.25 -14.77 -17.75
N ALA A 300 -4.58 -14.36 -16.68
CA ALA A 300 -4.30 -12.97 -16.39
C ALA A 300 -3.54 -12.28 -17.53
N LEU A 301 -2.43 -12.87 -18.00
CA LEU A 301 -1.62 -12.30 -19.07
C LEU A 301 -2.39 -12.20 -20.39
N GLU A 302 -3.24 -13.17 -20.70
CA GLU A 302 -4.11 -13.12 -21.88
C GLU A 302 -5.19 -12.04 -21.74
N GLN A 303 -5.79 -11.90 -20.56
CA GLN A 303 -6.84 -10.92 -20.28
C GLN A 303 -6.35 -9.48 -20.43
N TRP A 304 -5.13 -9.17 -19.96
CA TRP A 304 -4.58 -7.82 -19.97
C TRP A 304 -3.49 -7.59 -21.02
N LYS A 305 -3.35 -8.49 -22.00
CA LYS A 305 -2.28 -8.45 -23.03
C LYS A 305 -2.14 -7.11 -23.76
N ASN A 306 -3.25 -6.40 -23.95
CA ASN A 306 -3.32 -5.16 -24.74
C ASN A 306 -3.41 -3.90 -23.87
N ILE A 307 -3.28 -4.03 -22.55
CA ILE A 307 -3.30 -2.91 -21.61
C ILE A 307 -1.86 -2.70 -21.18
N GLN A 308 -1.30 -1.55 -21.55
CA GLN A 308 0.02 -1.07 -21.12
C GLN A 308 -0.05 -0.39 -19.76
#